data_AF-A0A183GCY6-F1
#
_entry.id   AF-A0A183GCY6-F1
#
_cell.length_a   1.000
_cell.length_b   1.000
_cell.length_c   1.000
_cell.angle_alpha   90.00
_cell.angle_beta   90.00
_cell.angle_gamma   90.00
#
_symmetry.space_group_name_H-M   'P 1'
#
loop_
_entity.id
_entity.type
_entity.pdbx_description
1 polymer ?
#
loop_
_entity_poly.entity_id
_entity_poly.type
_entity_poly.pdbx_seq_one_letter_code
_entity_poly.pdbx_strand_id
1 'polypeptide(L)' 'MLAGNISNDHQDVQQSRRRGRYSQVSRSQKEILVKLMFVKGRTTHEAAQIAGVNENTARGIINSYKRKGEMVEKAK' A
#
# COMPACT_ATOMS: atom_id res chain seq x y z
N MET A 1 30.19 -11.04 -28.29
CA MET A 1 28.78 -11.49 -28.34
C MET A 1 28.03 -10.81 -27.21
N LEU A 2 26.84 -10.28 -27.51
CA LEU A 2 25.98 -9.42 -26.68
C LEU A 2 25.18 -10.20 -25.62
N ALA A 3 24.61 -9.40 -24.70
CA ALA A 3 23.49 -9.64 -23.76
C ALA A 3 23.88 -10.08 -22.32
N GLY A 4 23.41 -9.43 -21.25
CA GLY A 4 22.40 -8.38 -21.16
C GLY A 4 22.35 -7.77 -19.75
N ASN A 5 21.94 -6.50 -19.73
CA ASN A 5 21.67 -5.69 -18.56
C ASN A 5 20.54 -6.31 -17.71
N ILE A 6 20.76 -6.50 -16.42
CA ILE A 6 19.71 -6.40 -15.41
C ILE A 6 20.25 -5.52 -14.29
N SER A 7 19.88 -4.24 -14.37
CA SER A 7 20.07 -3.27 -13.30
C SER A 7 19.36 -3.76 -12.04
N ASN A 8 20.14 -4.21 -11.07
CA ASN A 8 19.69 -4.28 -9.68
C ASN A 8 19.77 -2.87 -9.09
N ASP A 9 18.78 -2.03 -9.41
CA ASP A 9 18.50 -0.81 -8.64
C ASP A 9 17.90 -1.20 -7.29
N HIS A 10 18.74 -1.83 -6.47
CA HIS A 10 18.57 -1.95 -5.03
C HIS A 10 18.83 -0.56 -4.44
N GLN A 11 17.87 0.35 -4.62
CA GLN A 11 17.85 1.58 -3.83
C GLN A 11 17.44 1.22 -2.41
N ASP A 12 18.48 0.91 -1.65
CA ASP A 12 18.54 0.82 -0.20
C ASP A 12 18.18 2.19 0.41
N VAL A 13 16.89 2.51 0.43
CA VAL A 13 16.36 3.57 1.29
C VAL A 13 16.16 2.99 2.68
N GLN A 14 17.23 3.06 3.48
CA GLN A 14 17.19 2.99 4.94
C GLN A 14 16.28 4.09 5.51
N GLN A 15 14.96 3.92 5.42
CA GLN A 15 14.00 4.73 6.16
C GLN A 15 13.73 4.10 7.51
N SER A 16 14.50 4.60 8.48
CA SER A 16 14.13 4.91 9.87
C SER A 16 13.06 4.03 10.55
N ARG A 17 13.51 3.42 11.64
CA ARG A 17 12.85 2.49 12.56
C ARG A 17 11.53 3.01 13.14
N ARG A 18 10.46 2.98 12.34
CA ARG A 18 9.08 2.84 12.83
C ARG A 18 8.45 1.70 12.05
N ARG A 19 8.75 0.46 12.42
CA ARG A 19 8.06 -0.73 11.90
C ARG A 19 6.60 -0.68 12.35
N GLY A 20 5.79 0.13 11.68
CA GLY A 20 4.34 0.07 11.79
C GLY A 20 3.90 -1.35 11.38
N ARG A 21 2.76 -1.80 11.93
CA ARG A 21 2.16 -3.13 11.66
C ARG A 21 2.01 -3.49 10.18
N TYR A 22 2.19 -2.53 9.27
CA TYR A 22 2.10 -2.68 7.81
C TYR A 22 3.43 -2.46 7.08
N SER A 23 4.56 -2.57 7.78
CA SER A 23 5.90 -2.43 7.21
C SER A 23 6.24 -3.52 6.18
N GLN A 24 5.56 -4.67 6.25
CA GLN A 24 5.65 -5.73 5.25
C GLN A 24 4.82 -5.48 3.98
N VAL A 25 3.91 -4.50 4.00
CA VAL A 25 3.12 -4.16 2.81
C VAL A 25 3.82 -3.04 2.07
N SER A 26 4.25 -3.33 0.84
CA SER A 26 4.93 -2.37 -0.03
C SER A 26 4.04 -1.16 -0.32
N ARG A 27 4.67 -0.04 -0.68
CA ARG A 27 3.94 1.16 -1.10
C ARG A 27 3.04 0.88 -2.30
N SER A 28 3.54 0.12 -3.28
CA SER A 28 2.78 -0.29 -4.47
C SER A 28 1.51 -1.05 -4.09
N GLN A 29 1.59 -2.02 -3.18
CA GLN A 29 0.40 -2.75 -2.70
C GLN A 29 -0.62 -1.85 -2.01
N LYS A 30 -0.17 -0.88 -1.22
CA LYS A 30 -1.07 0.12 -0.58
C LYS A 30 -1.78 0.98 -1.63
N GLU A 31 -1.06 1.45 -2.64
CA GLU A 31 -1.62 2.26 -3.72
C GLU A 31 -2.63 1.48 -4.58
N ILE A 32 -2.33 0.22 -4.90
CA ILE A 32 -3.25 -0.69 -5.59
C ILE A 32 -4.52 -0.86 -4.75
N LEU A 33 -4.39 -1.15 -3.46
CA LEU A 33 -5.51 -1.35 -2.55
C LEU A 33 -6.43 -0.11 -2.50
N VAL A 34 -5.85 1.08 -2.37
CA VAL A 34 -6.59 2.35 -2.33
C VAL A 34 -7.30 2.61 -3.66
N LYS A 35 -6.63 2.44 -4.81
CA LYS A 35 -7.26 2.62 -6.13
C LYS A 35 -8.42 1.66 -6.35
N LEU A 36 -8.27 0.39 -5.97
CA LEU A 36 -9.33 -0.61 -6.13
C LEU A 36 -10.57 -0.25 -5.31
N MET A 37 -10.40 0.21 -4.08
CA MET A 37 -11.54 0.53 -3.21
C MET A 37 -12.18 1.89 -3.50
N PHE A 38 -11.37 2.94 -3.67
CA PHE A 38 -11.88 4.32 -3.79
C PHE A 38 -12.20 4.73 -5.23
N VAL A 39 -11.55 4.15 -6.24
CA VAL A 39 -11.80 4.49 -7.65
C VAL A 39 -12.69 3.44 -8.32
N LYS A 40 -12.41 2.15 -8.09
CA LYS A 40 -13.16 1.06 -8.73
C LYS A 40 -14.30 0.49 -7.88
N GLY A 41 -14.52 1.02 -6.66
CA GLY A 41 -15.61 0.59 -5.78
C GLY A 41 -15.55 -0.87 -5.32
N ARG A 42 -14.37 -1.50 -5.37
CA ARG A 42 -14.20 -2.90 -4.98
C ARG A 42 -14.33 -3.09 -3.47
N THR A 43 -14.77 -4.27 -3.07
CA THR A 43 -14.79 -4.66 -1.66
C THR A 43 -13.38 -4.83 -1.13
N THR A 44 -13.20 -4.71 0.20
CA THR A 44 -11.89 -4.94 0.85
C THR A 44 -11.34 -6.33 0.53
N HIS A 45 -12.22 -7.33 0.45
CA HIS A 45 -11.85 -8.71 0.15
C HIS A 45 -11.29 -8.86 -1.27
N GLU A 46 -11.99 -8.37 -2.28
CA GLU A 46 -11.49 -8.37 -3.67
C GLU A 46 -10.19 -7.57 -3.81
N ALA A 47 -10.13 -6.39 -3.19
CA ALA A 47 -8.94 -5.55 -3.25
C ALA A 47 -7.73 -6.20 -2.59
N ALA A 48 -7.94 -6.89 -1.46
CA ALA A 48 -6.91 -7.63 -0.74
C ALA A 48 -6.34 -8.78 -1.58
N GLN A 49 -7.21 -9.55 -2.24
CA GLN A 49 -6.78 -10.63 -3.15
C GLN A 49 -5.96 -10.08 -4.32
N ILE A 50 -6.43 -9.04 -4.99
CA ILE A 50 -5.74 -8.45 -6.15
C ILE A 50 -4.41 -7.82 -5.74
N ALA A 51 -4.33 -7.17 -4.57
CA ALA A 51 -3.11 -6.55 -4.06
C ALA A 51 -2.13 -7.57 -3.43
N GLY A 52 -2.54 -8.83 -3.26
CA GLY A 52 -1.75 -9.84 -2.55
C GLY A 52 -1.49 -9.46 -1.09
N VAL A 53 -2.48 -8.87 -0.43
CA VAL A 53 -2.40 -8.43 0.98
C VAL A 53 -3.41 -9.22 1.79
N ASN A 54 -3.05 -9.63 3.01
CA ASN A 54 -4.01 -10.24 3.93
C ASN A 54 -5.19 -9.29 4.18
N GLU A 55 -6.42 -9.81 4.13
CA GLU A 55 -7.62 -8.98 4.25
C GLU A 55 -7.68 -8.18 5.56
N ASN A 56 -7.24 -8.75 6.69
CA ASN A 56 -7.20 -8.03 7.97
C ASN A 56 -6.23 -6.84 7.91
N THR A 57 -5.09 -7.03 7.24
CA THR A 57 -4.12 -5.96 6.98
C THR A 57 -4.69 -4.90 6.04
N ALA A 58 -5.35 -5.32 4.96
CA ALA A 58 -6.01 -4.40 4.02
C ALA A 58 -7.07 -3.54 4.74
N ARG A 59 -7.91 -4.15 5.56
CA ARG A 59 -8.93 -3.45 6.36
C ARG A 59 -8.30 -2.41 7.30
N GLY A 60 -7.20 -2.79 7.96
CA GLY A 60 -6.45 -1.89 8.84
C GLY A 60 -5.81 -0.70 8.10
N ILE A 61 -5.25 -0.94 6.92
CA ILE A 61 -4.69 0.12 6.05
C ILE A 61 -5.80 1.08 5.62
N ILE A 62 -6.92 0.56 5.11
CA ILE A 62 -8.03 1.37 4.61
C ILE A 62 -8.67 2.19 5.74
N ASN A 63 -8.85 1.61 6.91
CA ASN A 63 -9.33 2.34 8.09
C ASN A 63 -8.35 3.45 8.49
N SER A 64 -7.03 3.23 8.40
CA SER A 64 -6.05 4.28 8.63
C SER A 64 -6.12 5.38 7.58
N TYR A 65 -6.40 5.06 6.31
CA TYR A 65 -6.59 6.04 5.25
C TYR A 65 -7.88 6.85 5.46
N LYS A 66 -9.00 6.20 5.80
CA LYS A 66 -10.26 6.87 6.13
C LYS A 66 -10.10 7.83 7.31
N ARG A 67 -9.47 7.39 8.41
CA ARG A 67 -9.20 8.25 9.58
C ARG A 67 -8.27 9.43 9.23
N LYS A 68 -7.21 9.19 8.45
CA LYS A 68 -6.33 10.28 8.00
C LYS A 68 -7.04 11.25 7.06
N GLY A 69 -7.88 10.75 6.15
CA GLY A 69 -8.74 11.57 5.29
C GLY A 69 -9.76 12.39 6.08
N GLU A 70 -10.39 11.80 7.10
CA GLU A 70 -11.28 12.51 8.03
C GLU A 70 -10.56 13.64 8.79
N MET A 71 -9.29 13.45 9.18
CA MET A 71 -8.51 14.52 9.80
C MET A 71 -8.14 15.64 8.84
N VAL A 72 -8.02 15.37 7.53
CA VAL A 72 -7.75 16.41 6.52
C VAL A 72 -9.01 17.25 6.26
N GLU A 73 -10.21 16.66 6.31
CA GLU A 73 -11.46 17.39 6.15
C GLU A 73 -11.85 18.21 7.39
N LYS A 74 -11.57 17.72 8.61
CA LYS A 74 -11.84 18.45 9.86
C LYS A 74 -10.83 19.55 10.20
N ALA A 75 -9.76 19.68 9.43
CA ALA A 75 -8.75 20.73 9.60
C ALA A 75 -9.00 21.96 8.68
N LYS A 76 -10.17 22.04 8.03
CA LYS A 76 -10.64 23.22 7.30
C LYS A 76 -11.62 24.03 8.13
#